data_AF-A0A8S3FE65-F1
#
_entry.id   AF-A0A8S3FE65-F1
#
_cell.length_a   1.000
_cell.length_b   1.000
_cell.length_c   1.000
_cell.angle_alpha   90.00
_cell.angle_beta   90.00
_cell.angle_gamma   90.00
#
_symmetry.space_group_name_H-M   'P 1'
#
loop_
_entity.id
_entity.type
_entity.pdbx_description
1 polymer ?
#
loop_
_entity_poly.entity_id
_entity_poly.type
_entity_poly.pdbx_seq_one_letter_code
_entity_poly.pdbx_strand_id
1 'polypeptide(L)'
;MNSIVFNYNPVACEEKLVLQAAPKTNVSYFVHTAHAQMLSNVRSVITYSIYSTLHSVGGIQVFFPLFGQLDHQQTDGSINYNVCSILLSTLCELIERSYTIQHQMLNSKGFLAIGYHLEKVFILLEIILCKA
;
A
#
# COMPACT_ATOMS: atom_id res chain seq x y z
N MET A 1 3.27 -11.05 -11.80
CA MET A 1 2.35 -11.46 -10.72
C MET A 1 2.89 -10.92 -9.42
N ASN A 2 2.52 -9.71 -9.03
CA ASN A 2 2.73 -9.18 -7.68
C ASN A 2 1.78 -7.99 -7.55
N SER A 3 0.48 -8.26 -7.44
CA SER A 3 -0.46 -7.24 -6.97
C SER A 3 -0.61 -7.42 -5.47
N ILE A 4 -0.66 -6.32 -4.73
CA ILE A 4 -0.98 -6.35 -3.30
C ILE A 4 -2.47 -6.63 -3.20
N VAL A 5 -2.84 -7.90 -3.02
CA VAL A 5 -4.24 -8.29 -2.86
C VAL A 5 -4.60 -8.24 -1.37
N PHE A 6 -5.35 -7.22 -0.96
CA PHE A 6 -5.99 -7.18 0.35
C PHE A 6 -7.20 -8.15 0.34
N ASN A 7 -6.93 -9.43 0.61
CA ASN A 7 -7.89 -10.53 0.44
C ASN A 7 -8.87 -10.73 1.61
N TYR A 8 -8.69 -10.00 2.71
CA TYR A 8 -9.51 -10.14 3.91
C TYR A 8 -9.86 -8.76 4.48
N ASN A 9 -11.14 -8.39 4.40
CA ASN A 9 -11.67 -7.17 4.99
C ASN A 9 -12.51 -7.55 6.23
N PRO A 10 -11.94 -7.45 7.45
CA PRO A 10 -12.65 -7.75 8.68
C PRO A 10 -13.76 -6.73 8.91
N VAL A 11 -15.02 -7.17 8.94
CA VAL A 11 -16.18 -6.29 9.17
C VAL A 11 -16.61 -6.24 10.62
N ALA A 12 -16.45 -7.35 11.34
CA ALA A 12 -16.67 -7.41 12.77
C ALA A 12 -15.70 -8.42 13.39
N CYS A 13 -15.10 -8.05 14.51
CA CYS A 13 -14.32 -8.94 15.36
C CYS A 13 -15.11 -9.15 16.65
N GLU A 14 -15.47 -10.38 16.95
CA GLU A 14 -16.01 -10.78 18.25
C GLU A 14 -15.04 -11.77 18.89
N GLU A 15 -14.32 -11.32 19.91
CA GLU A 15 -13.23 -12.05 20.54
C GLU A 15 -12.19 -12.58 19.54
N LYS A 16 -12.24 -13.88 19.21
CA LYS A 16 -11.34 -14.56 18.25
C LYS A 16 -11.99 -14.81 16.90
N LEU A 17 -13.28 -14.51 16.74
CA LEU A 17 -14.01 -14.69 15.49
C LEU A 17 -13.97 -13.41 14.68
N VAL A 18 -13.60 -13.51 13.42
CA VAL A 18 -13.55 -12.37 12.51
C VAL A 18 -14.44 -12.66 11.30
N LEU A 19 -15.38 -11.75 11.04
CA LEU A 19 -16.33 -11.85 9.93
C LEU A 19 -15.74 -11.21 8.67
N GLN A 20 -15.78 -11.93 7.55
CA GLN A 20 -15.30 -11.45 6.25
C GLN A 20 -16.43 -10.78 5.46
N ALA A 21 -16.15 -9.64 4.82
CA ALA A 21 -17.05 -9.06 3.79
C ALA A 21 -16.38 -8.84 2.43
N ALA A 22 -15.60 -9.81 1.97
CA ALA A 22 -15.07 -9.75 0.61
C ALA A 22 -16.22 -9.83 -0.42
N PRO A 23 -16.12 -9.13 -1.57
CA PRO A 23 -17.11 -9.22 -2.64
C PRO A 23 -17.27 -10.66 -3.12
N LYS A 24 -18.53 -11.14 -3.23
CA LYS A 24 -18.86 -12.51 -3.67
C LYS A 24 -18.59 -12.79 -5.16
N THR A 25 -18.06 -11.82 -5.90
CA THR A 25 -18.01 -11.83 -7.38
C THR A 25 -16.84 -12.62 -7.97
N ASN A 26 -15.84 -13.02 -7.18
CA ASN A 26 -14.68 -13.78 -7.66
C ASN A 26 -14.75 -15.25 -7.24
N VAL A 27 -15.46 -16.06 -8.05
CA VAL A 27 -15.91 -17.42 -7.69
C VAL A 27 -14.84 -18.51 -7.90
N SER A 28 -13.72 -18.24 -8.61
CA SER A 28 -12.87 -19.33 -9.13
C SER A 28 -11.50 -19.54 -8.48
N TYR A 29 -11.01 -18.64 -7.61
CA TYR A 29 -9.66 -18.74 -7.04
C TYR A 29 -9.59 -18.97 -5.52
N PHE A 30 -10.72 -18.91 -4.80
CA PHE A 30 -10.69 -18.76 -3.35
C PHE A 30 -11.65 -19.70 -2.60
N VAL A 31 -11.17 -20.24 -1.48
CA VAL A 31 -12.00 -20.91 -0.47
C VAL A 31 -12.73 -19.82 0.32
N HIS A 32 -14.03 -19.69 0.10
CA HIS A 32 -14.87 -18.79 0.90
C HIS A 32 -15.05 -19.37 2.30
N THR A 33 -14.29 -18.85 3.26
CA THR A 33 -14.55 -19.11 4.68
C THR A 33 -15.34 -17.92 5.22
N ALA A 34 -16.59 -18.13 5.63
CA ALA A 34 -17.46 -17.07 6.13
C ALA A 34 -16.91 -16.37 7.39
N HIS A 35 -16.04 -17.09 8.12
CA HIS A 35 -15.45 -16.66 9.37
C HIS A 35 -13.96 -17.04 9.39
N ALA A 36 -13.10 -16.15 9.88
CA ALA A 36 -11.72 -16.47 10.19
C ALA A 36 -11.51 -16.51 11.69
N GLN A 37 -10.65 -17.40 12.15
CA GLN A 37 -10.22 -17.43 13.55
C GLN A 37 -8.93 -16.65 13.70
N MET A 38 -8.97 -15.62 14.56
CA MET A 38 -7.81 -14.85 14.95
C MET A 38 -6.84 -15.73 15.74
N LEU A 39 -5.57 -15.73 15.34
CA LEU A 39 -4.52 -16.50 16.01
C LEU A 39 -4.32 -16.02 17.45
N SER A 40 -3.81 -16.92 18.29
CA SER A 40 -3.41 -16.58 19.65
C SER A 40 -2.43 -15.40 19.64
N ASN A 41 -2.65 -14.42 20.54
CA ASN A 41 -1.89 -13.16 20.66
C ASN A 41 -2.09 -12.13 19.55
N VAL A 42 -3.08 -12.31 18.67
CA VAL A 42 -3.53 -11.25 17.76
C VAL A 42 -4.70 -10.51 18.43
N ARG A 43 -4.78 -9.19 18.24
CA ARG A 43 -5.84 -8.33 18.81
C ARG A 43 -6.39 -7.42 17.73
N SER A 44 -7.70 -7.23 17.72
CA SER A 44 -8.34 -6.18 16.91
C SER A 44 -7.94 -4.80 17.42
N VAL A 45 -7.47 -3.94 16.52
CA VAL A 45 -7.09 -2.55 16.81
C VAL A 45 -8.05 -1.64 16.06
N ILE A 46 -8.69 -0.73 16.78
CA ILE A 46 -9.51 0.33 16.20
C ILE A 46 -8.68 1.61 16.21
N THR A 47 -8.58 2.25 15.05
CA THR A 47 -7.84 3.49 14.86
C THR A 47 -8.80 4.62 14.49
N TYR A 48 -8.46 5.85 14.87
CA TYR A 48 -9.32 7.02 14.70
C TYR A 48 -8.68 8.11 13.84
N SER A 49 -7.49 7.85 13.29
CA SER A 49 -6.78 8.77 12.42
C SER A 49 -5.87 8.03 11.44
N ILE A 50 -5.60 8.63 10.29
CA ILE A 50 -4.67 8.07 9.29
C ILE A 50 -3.29 7.78 9.88
N TYR A 51 -2.79 8.64 10.78
CA TYR A 51 -1.49 8.45 11.45
C TYR A 51 -1.46 7.20 12.33
N SER A 52 -2.52 6.99 13.13
CA SER A 52 -2.64 5.80 13.99
C SER A 52 -2.89 4.52 13.19
N THR A 53 -3.66 4.61 12.10
CA THR A 53 -3.84 3.52 11.13
C THR A 53 -2.52 3.12 10.49
N LEU A 54 -1.79 4.09 9.93
CA LEU A 54 -0.48 3.85 9.31
C LEU A 54 0.49 3.24 10.29
N HIS A 55 0.59 3.79 11.51
CA HIS A 55 1.45 3.22 12.55
C HIS A 55 1.13 1.74 12.81
N SER A 56 -0.15 1.38 12.84
CA SER A 56 -0.61 0.01 13.11
C SER A 56 -0.30 -0.98 11.96
N VAL A 57 -0.12 -0.51 10.73
CA VAL A 57 0.15 -1.35 9.54
C VAL A 57 1.62 -1.37 9.11
N GLY A 58 2.53 -0.79 9.90
CA GLY A 58 3.97 -0.75 9.59
C GLY A 58 4.53 0.64 9.31
N GLY A 59 3.76 1.70 9.57
CA GLY A 59 4.16 3.10 9.42
C GLY A 59 4.22 3.56 7.97
N ILE A 60 4.93 4.66 7.73
CA ILE A 60 5.05 5.27 6.39
C ILE A 60 5.74 4.36 5.36
N GLN A 61 6.51 3.36 5.81
CA GLN A 61 7.26 2.46 4.94
C GLN A 61 6.36 1.62 4.03
N VAL A 62 5.08 1.46 4.38
CA VAL A 62 4.10 0.76 3.54
C VAL A 62 3.92 1.39 2.16
N PHE A 63 4.26 2.67 1.99
CA PHE A 63 4.21 3.36 0.70
C PHE A 63 5.41 3.04 -0.20
N PHE A 64 6.57 2.64 0.35
CA PHE A 64 7.79 2.49 -0.45
C PHE A 64 7.68 1.43 -1.54
N PRO A 65 7.08 0.24 -1.30
CA PRO A 65 6.87 -0.74 -2.37
C PRO A 65 6.03 -0.22 -3.54
N LEU A 66 5.17 0.79 -3.33
CA LEU A 66 4.33 1.37 -4.37
C LEU A 66 5.15 2.20 -5.37
N PHE A 67 6.22 2.87 -4.91
CA PHE A 67 7.14 3.56 -5.80
C PHE A 67 7.91 2.61 -6.72
N GLY A 68 8.10 1.36 -6.29
CA GLY A 68 8.67 0.30 -7.12
C GLY A 68 7.71 -0.30 -8.16
N GLN A 69 6.47 0.18 -8.24
CA GLN A 69 5.43 -0.34 -9.13
C GLN A 69 4.85 0.74 -10.06
N LEU A 70 5.53 1.88 -10.21
CA LEU A 70 5.04 3.01 -11.01
C LEU A 70 4.96 2.71 -12.51
N ASP A 71 5.73 1.73 -12.99
CA ASP A 71 5.74 1.22 -14.37
C ASP A 71 4.79 0.03 -14.57
N HIS A 72 3.94 -0.28 -13.59
CA HIS A 72 3.02 -1.41 -13.68
C HIS A 72 1.98 -1.18 -14.78
N GLN A 73 1.93 -2.09 -15.74
CA GLN A 73 0.92 -2.10 -16.78
C GLN A 73 -0.41 -2.58 -16.22
N GLN A 74 -1.45 -1.80 -16.50
CA GLN A 74 -2.83 -2.19 -16.23
C GLN A 74 -3.27 -3.34 -17.16
N THR A 75 -4.45 -3.89 -16.91
CA THR A 75 -5.02 -5.00 -17.71
C THR A 75 -5.20 -4.66 -19.19
N ASP A 76 -5.33 -3.37 -19.51
CA ASP A 76 -5.42 -2.85 -20.88
C ASP A 76 -4.04 -2.51 -21.50
N GLY A 77 -2.95 -2.78 -20.79
CA GLY A 77 -1.57 -2.48 -21.19
C GLY A 77 -1.13 -1.04 -20.97
N SER A 78 -2.03 -0.16 -20.51
CA SER A 78 -1.71 1.25 -20.22
C SER A 78 -0.94 1.41 -18.90
N ILE A 79 -0.09 2.44 -18.82
CA ILE A 79 0.62 2.83 -17.59
C ILE A 79 -0.03 4.11 -17.06
N ASN A 80 -0.43 4.10 -15.78
CA ASN A 80 -1.03 5.27 -15.14
C ASN A 80 0.04 6.14 -14.49
N TYR A 81 0.48 7.17 -15.22
CA TYR A 81 1.48 8.12 -14.76
C TYR A 81 1.02 9.03 -13.60
N ASN A 82 -0.29 9.10 -13.31
CA ASN A 82 -0.82 9.94 -12.22
C ASN A 82 -0.58 9.33 -10.82
N VAL A 83 -0.30 8.02 -10.75
CA VAL A 83 -0.07 7.32 -9.47
C VAL A 83 1.12 7.92 -8.70
N CYS A 84 2.20 8.27 -9.40
CA CYS A 84 3.38 8.89 -8.80
C CYS A 84 3.05 10.24 -8.14
N SER A 85 2.30 11.09 -8.84
CA SER A 85 1.85 12.39 -8.35
C SER A 85 1.00 12.24 -7.07
N ILE A 86 0.00 11.35 -7.11
CA ILE A 86 -0.88 11.10 -5.96
C ILE A 86 -0.09 10.60 -4.75
N LEU A 87 0.84 9.65 -4.95
CA LEU A 87 1.68 9.12 -3.87
C LEU A 87 2.57 10.19 -3.24
N LEU A 88 3.23 11.02 -4.07
CA LEU A 88 4.08 12.10 -3.58
C LEU A 88 3.28 13.17 -2.83
N SER A 89 2.15 13.62 -3.39
CA SER A 89 1.27 14.59 -2.72
C SER A 89 0.77 14.07 -1.37
N THR A 90 0.33 12.81 -1.33
CA THR A 90 -0.12 12.17 -0.07
C THR A 90 1.00 12.09 0.96
N LEU A 91 2.21 11.70 0.55
CA LEU A 91 3.36 11.66 1.46
C LEU A 91 3.73 13.05 1.98
N CYS A 92 3.75 14.07 1.14
CA CYS A 92 4.04 15.44 1.56
C CYS A 92 3.04 15.93 2.62
N GLU A 93 1.74 15.76 2.38
CA GLU A 93 0.70 16.16 3.34
C GLU A 93 0.84 15.45 4.70
N LEU A 94 1.20 14.16 4.69
CA LEU A 94 1.40 13.37 5.90
C LEU A 94 2.67 13.80 6.66
N ILE A 95 3.75 14.10 5.94
CA ILE A 95 5.03 14.55 6.51
C ILE A 95 4.86 15.94 7.14
N GLU A 96 4.17 16.86 6.46
CA GLU A 96 3.96 18.22 6.97
C GLU A 96 3.18 18.26 8.28
N ARG A 97 2.26 17.30 8.47
CA ARG A 97 1.32 17.29 9.60
C ARG A 97 1.73 16.37 10.75
N SER A 98 2.82 15.61 10.63
CA SER A 98 3.23 14.64 11.68
C SER A 98 4.73 14.51 11.86
N TYR A 99 5.19 14.90 13.06
CA TYR A 99 6.57 14.71 13.49
C TYR A 99 6.99 13.24 13.57
N THR A 100 6.06 12.34 13.94
CA THR A 100 6.32 10.89 13.94
C THR A 100 6.62 10.38 12.54
N ILE A 101 5.88 10.85 11.52
CA ILE A 101 6.12 10.47 10.13
C ILE A 101 7.46 11.03 9.63
N GLN A 102 7.80 12.27 9.99
CA GLN A 102 9.12 12.85 9.69
C GLN A 102 10.26 11.97 10.23
N HIS A 103 10.16 11.55 11.50
CA HIS A 103 11.12 10.63 12.11
C HIS A 103 11.18 9.27 11.41
N GLN A 104 10.04 8.70 11.08
CA GLN A 104 9.99 7.44 10.33
C GLN A 104 10.67 7.57 8.96
N MET A 105 10.47 8.68 8.25
CA MET A 105 11.12 8.95 6.96
C MET A 105 12.65 9.04 7.08
N LEU A 106 13.15 9.71 8.12
CA LEU A 106 14.59 9.82 8.36
C LEU A 106 15.20 8.46 8.74
N ASN A 107 14.60 7.75 9.69
CA ASN A 107 15.12 6.48 10.20
C ASN A 107 15.08 5.36 9.15
N SER A 108 14.12 5.40 8.24
CA SER A 108 13.98 4.42 7.16
C SER A 108 14.76 4.75 5.90
N LYS A 109 15.48 5.89 5.85
CA LYS A 109 16.07 6.44 4.63
C LYS A 109 15.02 6.60 3.51
N GLY A 110 13.79 6.96 3.87
CA GLY A 110 12.63 6.98 2.97
C GLY A 110 12.84 7.88 1.75
N PHE A 111 13.46 9.05 1.92
CA PHE A 111 13.77 9.95 0.80
C PHE A 111 14.73 9.32 -0.21
N LEU A 112 15.75 8.57 0.26
CA LEU A 112 16.69 7.87 -0.61
C LEU A 112 15.99 6.73 -1.37
N ALA A 113 15.15 5.95 -0.67
CA ALA A 113 14.40 4.85 -1.29
C ALA A 113 13.44 5.36 -2.37
N ILE A 114 12.70 6.43 -2.10
CA ILE A 114 11.81 7.07 -3.08
C ILE A 114 12.62 7.62 -4.26
N GLY A 115 13.70 8.36 -3.99
CA GLY A 115 14.57 8.93 -5.03
C GLY A 115 15.10 7.86 -6.00
N TYR A 116 15.57 6.73 -5.46
CA TYR A 116 16.03 5.59 -6.26
C TYR A 116 14.95 5.03 -7.21
N HIS A 117 13.71 4.91 -6.73
CA HIS A 117 12.61 4.43 -7.56
C HIS A 117 12.20 5.44 -8.63
N LEU A 118 12.19 6.74 -8.29
CA LEU A 118 11.88 7.80 -9.25
C LEU A 118 12.93 7.86 -10.37
N GLU A 119 14.23 7.79 -10.02
CA GLU A 119 15.32 7.77 -11.00
C GLU A 119 15.12 6.66 -12.05
N LYS A 120 14.76 5.45 -11.60
CA LYS A 120 14.51 4.32 -12.51
C LYS A 120 13.35 4.56 -13.48
N VAL A 121 12.27 5.19 -13.02
CA VAL A 121 11.10 5.48 -13.85
C VAL A 121 11.42 6.56 -14.88
N PHE A 122 12.14 7.62 -14.48
CA PHE A 122 12.56 8.68 -15.40
C PHE A 122 13.55 8.18 -16.45
N ILE A 123 14.51 7.32 -16.06
CA ILE A 123 15.42 6.64 -17.01
C ILE A 123 14.63 5.74 -17.97
N LEU A 124 13.57 5.06 -17.50
CA LEU A 124 12.69 4.29 -18.38
C LEU A 124 12.01 5.18 -19.43
N LEU A 125 11.55 6.38 -19.06
CA LEU A 125 10.97 7.33 -20.00
C LEU A 125 11.97 7.79 -21.07
N GLU A 126 13.22 8.11 -20.70
CA GLU A 126 14.25 8.48 -21.68
C GLU A 126 14.60 7.32 -22.63
N ILE A 127 14.67 6.07 -22.12
CA ILE A 127 14.96 4.89 -22.96
C ILE A 127 13.78 4.56 -23.89
N ILE A 128 12.54 4.74 -23.45
CA ILE A 128 11.34 4.50 -24.26
C ILE A 128 11.14 5.62 -25.29
N LEU A 129 11.43 6.89 -24.95
CA LEU A 129 11.33 8.01 -25.88
C LEU A 129 12.51 8.12 -26.86
N CYS A 130 13.72 7.65 -26.51
CA CYS A 130 14.84 7.58 -27.46
C CYS A 130 14.77 6.41 -28.45
N LYS A 131 13.67 5.63 -28.47
CA LYS A 131 13.45 4.52 -29.40
C LYS A 131 12.24 4.68 -30.31
N ALA A 132 11.64 5.87 -30.34
CA ALA A 132 10.56 6.24 -31.27
C ALA A 132 11.07 7.13 -32.39
#